data_AF-A0A7K2WDC2-F1
#
_entry.id   AF-A0A7K2WDC2-F1
#
_cell.length_a   1.000
_cell.length_b   1.000
_cell.length_c   1.000
_cell.angle_alpha   90.00
_cell.angle_beta   90.00
_cell.angle_gamma   90.00
#
_symmetry.space_group_name_H-M   'P 1'
#
loop_
_entity.id
_entity.type
_entity.pdbx_description
1 polymer ?
#
loop_
_entity_poly.entity_id
_entity_poly.type
_entity_poly.pdbx_seq_one_letter_code
_entity_poly.pdbx_strand_id
1 'polypeptide(L)' 'MGTWDGGPFGNDTAADFCGDLDEAAAGEREGIIRGTLSPSRPSTAS' A
#
# COMPACT_ATOMS: atom_id res chain seq x y z
N MET A 1 -2.84 7.72 24.23
CA MET A 1 -2.03 7.01 23.21
C MET A 1 -2.95 5.95 22.64
N GLY A 2 -3.81 6.37 21.70
CA GLY A 2 -5.00 5.61 21.28
C GLY A 2 -4.62 4.49 20.32
N THR A 3 -5.30 3.36 20.50
CA THR A 3 -5.17 2.11 19.77
C THR A 3 -5.36 2.33 18.26
N TRP A 4 -4.26 2.30 17.51
CA TRP A 4 -4.22 2.22 16.04
C TRP A 4 -4.34 0.76 15.57
N ASP A 5 -5.11 -0.04 16.28
CA ASP A 5 -5.32 -1.44 15.95
C ASP A 5 -6.71 -1.55 15.32
N GLY A 6 -6.81 -1.26 14.02
CA GLY A 6 -7.98 -1.51 13.19
C GLY A 6 -9.26 -0.73 13.54
N GLY A 7 -9.50 0.40 12.85
CA GLY A 7 -10.84 0.98 12.76
C GLY A 7 -11.77 0.13 11.85
N PRO A 8 -13.08 0.41 11.80
CA PRO A 8 -14.08 -0.35 11.01
C PRO A 8 -13.85 -0.35 9.49
N PHE A 9 -12.85 0.39 9.02
CA PHE A 9 -12.34 0.33 7.66
C PHE A 9 -11.12 -0.58 7.70
N GLY A 10 -11.28 -1.80 7.18
CA GLY A 10 -10.25 -2.83 7.17
C GLY A 10 -8.91 -2.27 6.72
N ASN A 11 -7.95 -2.30 7.63
CA ASN A 11 -6.56 -1.91 7.41
C ASN A 11 -5.74 -3.12 6.94
N ASP A 12 -6.35 -4.15 6.37
CA ASP A 12 -5.63 -5.39 6.06
C ASP A 12 -4.67 -5.15 4.89
N THR A 13 -5.16 -4.59 3.77
CA THR A 13 -4.33 -4.29 2.59
C THR A 13 -3.33 -3.16 2.82
N ALA A 14 -3.68 -2.17 3.65
CA ALA A 14 -2.78 -1.07 3.98
C ALA A 14 -1.72 -1.48 5.02
N ALA A 15 -2.04 -2.39 5.95
CA ALA A 15 -1.06 -3.00 6.85
C ALA A 15 -0.08 -3.88 6.08
N ASP A 16 -0.55 -4.73 5.17
CA ASP A 16 0.31 -5.59 4.34
C ASP A 16 1.29 -4.76 3.51
N PHE A 17 0.81 -3.69 2.87
CA PHE A 17 1.66 -2.75 2.13
C PHE A 17 2.71 -2.07 3.02
N CYS A 18 2.33 -1.63 4.22
CA CYS A 18 3.26 -1.00 5.16
C CYS A 18 4.32 -1.99 5.65
N GLY A 19 3.95 -3.25 5.89
CA GLY A 19 4.89 -4.31 6.25
C GLY A 19 5.90 -4.58 5.14
N ASP A 20 5.42 -4.83 3.92
CA ASP A 20 6.26 -5.07 2.74
C ASP A 20 7.21 -3.89 2.46
N LEU A 21 6.75 -2.66 2.67
CA LEU A 21 7.55 -1.45 2.45
C LEU A 21 8.61 -1.23 3.53
N ASP A 22 8.32 -1.56 4.80
CA ASP A 22 9.26 -1.41 5.91
C ASP A 22 10.41 -2.45 5.81
N GLU A 23 10.07 -3.68 5.41
CA GLU A 23 11.03 -4.77 5.24
C GLU A 23 11.88 -4.66 3.96
N ALA A 24 11.41 -3.92 2.93
CA ALA A 24 12.13 -3.77 1.67
C ALA A 24 13.45 -2.99 1.81
N ALA A 25 14.47 -3.38 1.03
CA ALA A 25 15.72 -2.64 0.96
C ALA A 25 15.49 -1.23 0.37
N ALA A 26 16.32 -0.26 0.75
CA ALA A 26 16.14 1.14 0.32
C ALA A 26 16.07 1.33 -1.21
N GLY A 27 16.76 0.48 -1.98
CA GLY A 27 16.71 0.49 -3.45
C GLY A 27 15.42 -0.10 -4.05
N GLU A 28 14.69 -0.91 -3.30
CA GLU A 28 13.50 -1.64 -3.75
C GLU A 28 12.20 -0.91 -3.40
N ARG A 29 12.22 -0.11 -2.32
CA ARG A 29 11.08 0.70 -1.85
C ARG A 29 10.49 1.61 -2.94
N GLU A 30 11.35 2.17 -3.79
CA GLU A 30 10.92 3.08 -4.86
C GLU A 30 10.05 2.38 -5.91
N GLY A 31 10.40 1.14 -6.27
CA GLY A 31 9.64 0.33 -7.20
C GLY A 31 8.27 -0.07 -6.64
N ILE A 32 8.22 -0.43 -5.35
CA ILE A 32 6.98 -0.79 -4.64
C ILE A 32 6.02 0.39 -4.59
N ILE A 33 6.51 1.58 -4.22
CA ILE A 33 5.71 2.81 -4.18
C ILE A 33 5.19 3.17 -5.57
N ARG A 34 6.04 3.11 -6.61
CA ARG A 34 5.64 3.44 -7.98
C ARG A 34 4.69 2.44 -8.61
N GLY A 35 4.82 1.15 -8.30
CA GLY A 35 3.90 0.11 -8.75
C GLY A 35 2.51 0.29 -8.15
N THR A 36 2.45 0.65 -6.86
CA THR A 36 1.20 0.87 -6.12
C THR A 36 0.49 2.16 -6.54
N LEU A 37 1.25 3.24 -6.75
CA LEU A 37 0.70 4.55 -7.13
C LEU A 37 0.58 4.75 -8.65
N SER A 38 1.07 3.81 -9.46
CA SER A 38 0.88 3.87 -10.90
C SER A 38 -0.61 3.82 -11.18
N PRO A 39 -1.16 4.84 -11.87
CA PRO A 39 -2.57 4.82 -12.21
C PRO A 39 -2.81 3.65 -13.15
N SER A 40 -3.34 2.54 -12.62
CA SER A 40 -4.12 1.62 -13.43
C SER A 40 -5.30 2.44 -13.92
N ARG A 41 -5.15 3.04 -15.11
CA ARG A 41 -6.26 3.69 -15.82
C ARG A 41 -7.43 2.71 -15.73
N PRO A 42 -8.56 3.05 -15.09
CA PRO A 42 -9.73 2.21 -15.23
C PRO A 42 -9.98 2.13 -16.73
N SER A 43 -9.93 0.92 -17.28
CA SER A 43 -10.35 0.71 -18.66
C SER A 43 -11.83 1.07 -18.68
N THR A 44 -12.14 2.30 -19.06
CA THR A 44 -13.47 2.65 -19.56
C THR A 44 -13.58 1.90 -20.88
N ALA A 45 -13.96 0.64 -20.77
CA ALA A 45 -14.48 -0.14 -21.89
C ALA A 45 -15.67 0.65 -22.45
N SER A 46 -15.55 0.97 -23.74
CA SER A 46 -16.50 1.76 -24.51
C SER A 46 -17.69 0.96 -24.98
#